data_AF-A0A838WUV0-F1
#
_entry.id   AF-A0A838WUV0-F1
#
_cell.length_a   1.000
_cell.length_b   1.000
_cell.length_c   1.000
_cell.angle_alpha   90.00
_cell.angle_beta   90.00
_cell.angle_gamma   90.00
#
_symmetry.space_group_name_H-M   'P 1'
#
loop_
_entity.id
_entity.type
_entity.pdbx_description
1 polymer ?
#
loop_
_entity_poly.entity_id
_entity_poly.type
_entity_poly.pdbx_seq_one_letter_code
_entity_poly.pdbx_strand_id
1 'polypeptide(L)'
;ALCAGETPLGSLEPEMNEWPANLTITCGFGEKVFDIAAPSRKPTWLRDLPAFNRDQLDPRWGQTDLVLQICSDDPVMCAWAMRHMTRAGMDYATTAWVQQGFMNAFGAIPKGQTPRNLFGQVDGTVNPHEPDEYDEQVWIDGPEGFAGSTSLVVRRIAMHLDEWELLDRASREQSIGRTLDDGSP
;
A
#
# COMPACT_ATOMS: atom_id res chain seq x y z
N ALA A 1 2.96 -1.41 -21.20
CA ALA A 1 4.19 -0.60 -21.11
C ALA A 1 4.96 -0.87 -19.82
N LEU A 2 4.99 0.03 -18.83
CA LEU A 2 5.88 -0.06 -17.65
C LEU A 2 5.92 -1.44 -16.97
N CYS A 3 4.77 -1.96 -16.50
CA CYS A 3 4.71 -3.23 -15.80
C CYS A 3 5.01 -4.46 -16.69
N ALA A 4 4.98 -4.28 -18.01
CA ALA A 4 5.29 -5.32 -19.01
C ALA A 4 6.74 -5.21 -19.53
N GLY A 5 7.56 -4.31 -18.99
CA GLY A 5 8.94 -4.08 -19.45
C GLY A 5 9.03 -3.39 -20.81
N GLU A 6 7.96 -2.74 -21.29
CA GLU A 6 7.99 -2.00 -22.55
C GLU A 6 8.17 -0.50 -22.28
N THR A 7 8.97 0.16 -23.10
CA THR A 7 9.26 1.59 -22.99
C THR A 7 7.97 2.40 -23.13
N PRO A 8 7.53 3.15 -22.10
CA PRO A 8 6.33 3.97 -22.20
C PRO A 8 6.57 5.18 -23.10
N LEU A 9 5.49 5.71 -23.67
CA LEU A 9 5.53 6.96 -24.44
C LEU A 9 6.10 8.10 -23.60
N GLY A 10 6.98 8.91 -24.21
CA GLY A 10 7.63 10.02 -23.52
C GLY A 10 8.69 9.61 -22.49
N SER A 11 9.14 8.35 -22.49
CA SER A 11 10.39 7.95 -21.84
C SER A 11 11.58 8.25 -22.76
N LEU A 12 12.67 8.73 -22.17
CA LEU A 12 13.96 8.91 -22.84
C LEU A 12 14.99 7.87 -22.38
N GLU A 13 14.63 7.01 -21.42
CA GLU A 13 15.51 6.04 -20.77
C GLU A 13 14.97 4.61 -20.96
N PRO A 14 15.04 4.02 -22.17
CA PRO A 14 14.54 2.67 -22.43
C PRO A 14 15.28 1.57 -21.64
N GLU A 15 16.49 1.83 -21.18
CA GLU A 15 17.27 0.90 -20.36
C GLU A 15 16.62 0.66 -18.99
N MET A 16 15.85 1.63 -18.50
CA MET A 16 15.17 1.52 -17.20
C MET A 16 14.02 0.50 -17.23
N ASN A 17 13.46 0.17 -18.40
CA ASN A 17 12.35 -0.79 -18.52
C ASN A 17 12.78 -2.20 -18.92
N GLU A 18 14.08 -2.48 -19.07
CA GLU A 18 14.56 -3.83 -19.42
C GLU A 18 14.17 -4.85 -18.34
N TRP A 19 14.16 -4.44 -17.07
CA TRP A 19 13.89 -5.29 -15.92
C TRP A 19 12.78 -4.68 -15.06
N PRO A 20 11.50 -5.03 -15.28
CA PRO A 20 10.38 -4.44 -14.54
C PRO A 20 10.37 -4.84 -13.06
N ALA A 21 11.15 -5.84 -12.63
CA ALA A 21 11.33 -6.20 -11.20
C ALA A 21 10.00 -6.32 -10.43
N ASN A 22 9.07 -7.13 -10.95
CA ASN A 22 7.72 -7.33 -10.40
C ASN A 22 6.97 -6.00 -10.14
N LEU A 23 7.18 -4.99 -10.99
CA LEU A 23 6.50 -3.70 -10.89
C LEU A 23 4.98 -3.88 -10.99
N THR A 24 4.28 -3.35 -9.98
CA THR A 24 2.84 -3.13 -10.00
C THR A 24 2.53 -1.67 -9.77
N ILE A 25 1.47 -1.19 -10.43
CA ILE A 25 0.93 0.15 -10.24
C ILE A 25 -0.58 0.01 -10.02
N THR A 26 -1.03 0.36 -8.84
CA THR A 26 -2.45 0.35 -8.46
C THR A 26 -2.93 1.79 -8.32
N CYS A 27 -4.03 2.13 -9.00
CA CYS A 27 -4.63 3.46 -8.97
C CYS A 27 -5.91 3.43 -8.12
N GLY A 28 -6.07 4.41 -7.23
CA GLY A 28 -7.30 4.61 -6.46
C GLY A 28 -7.84 6.03 -6.60
N PHE A 29 -9.15 6.15 -6.42
CA PHE A 29 -9.88 7.42 -6.54
C PHE A 29 -10.48 7.82 -5.20
N GLY A 30 -10.20 9.04 -4.76
CA GLY A 30 -10.81 9.67 -3.60
C GLY A 30 -12.17 10.30 -3.91
N GLU A 31 -12.82 10.82 -2.87
CA GLU A 31 -14.17 11.37 -2.94
C GLU A 31 -14.37 12.40 -4.05
N LYS A 32 -13.45 13.36 -4.17
CA LYS A 32 -13.58 14.51 -5.06
C LYS A 32 -13.58 14.14 -6.54
N VAL A 33 -12.95 13.02 -6.92
CA VAL A 33 -13.00 12.54 -8.31
C VAL A 33 -14.43 12.18 -8.69
N PHE A 34 -15.17 11.53 -7.79
CA PHE A 34 -16.58 11.23 -8.01
C PHE A 34 -17.44 12.47 -7.98
N ASP A 35 -17.18 13.40 -7.05
CA ASP A 35 -17.94 14.65 -6.95
C ASP A 35 -17.83 15.52 -8.23
N ILE A 36 -16.74 15.39 -8.99
CA ILE A 36 -16.54 16.12 -10.26
C ILE A 36 -17.04 15.33 -11.46
N ALA A 37 -16.71 14.03 -11.56
CA ALA A 37 -16.89 13.27 -12.79
C ALA A 37 -18.15 12.39 -12.81
N ALA A 38 -18.59 11.88 -11.66
CA ALA A 38 -19.72 10.96 -11.57
C ALA A 38 -20.37 10.95 -10.17
N PRO A 39 -21.04 12.04 -9.74
CA PRO A 39 -21.58 12.15 -8.38
C PRO A 39 -22.58 11.04 -8.04
N SER A 40 -23.38 10.61 -9.02
CA SER A 40 -24.35 9.53 -8.86
C SER A 40 -23.72 8.14 -8.70
N ARG A 41 -22.42 8.00 -8.98
CA ARG A 41 -21.66 6.74 -8.85
C ARG A 41 -20.73 6.73 -7.63
N LYS A 42 -20.74 7.77 -6.79
CA LYS A 42 -19.91 7.81 -5.58
C LYS A 42 -20.36 6.73 -4.60
N PRO A 43 -19.48 5.79 -4.21
CA PRO A 43 -19.84 4.79 -3.22
C PRO A 43 -20.10 5.42 -1.85
N THR A 44 -21.14 4.97 -1.15
CA THR A 44 -21.52 5.53 0.17
C THR A 44 -20.49 5.28 1.27
N TRP A 45 -19.66 4.25 1.09
CA TRP A 45 -18.54 3.89 1.97
C TRP A 45 -17.27 4.70 1.69
N LEU A 46 -17.15 5.34 0.51
CA LEU A 46 -15.99 6.16 0.18
C LEU A 46 -16.11 7.52 0.85
N ARG A 47 -15.61 7.59 2.08
CA ARG A 47 -15.60 8.77 2.93
C ARG A 47 -14.50 8.72 3.97
N ASP A 48 -14.27 9.83 4.66
CA ASP A 48 -13.42 9.86 5.84
C ASP A 48 -13.76 8.77 6.87
N LEU A 49 -12.71 8.16 7.41
CA LEU A 49 -12.84 7.26 8.55
C LEU A 49 -13.35 8.04 9.77
N PRO A 50 -14.11 7.39 10.66
CA PRO A 50 -14.46 7.99 11.94
C PRO A 50 -13.20 8.29 12.74
N ALA A 51 -13.23 9.33 13.57
CA ALA A 51 -12.13 9.62 14.49
C ALA A 51 -12.01 8.50 15.55
N PHE A 52 -10.77 8.06 15.80
CA PHE A 52 -10.45 7.10 16.86
C PHE A 52 -9.74 7.80 18.03
N ASN A 53 -9.91 7.26 19.24
CA ASN A 53 -9.39 7.88 20.48
C ASN A 53 -7.86 8.06 20.53
N ARG A 54 -7.10 7.31 19.72
CA ARG A 54 -5.62 7.37 19.66
C ARG A 54 -5.11 8.10 18.43
N ASP A 55 -5.99 8.70 17.66
CA ASP A 55 -5.61 9.41 16.43
C ASP A 55 -4.78 10.65 16.75
N GLN A 56 -3.56 10.66 16.22
CA GLN A 56 -2.69 11.82 16.17
C GLN A 56 -2.39 12.12 14.70
N LEU A 57 -3.46 12.41 13.94
CA LEU A 57 -3.37 12.60 12.49
C LEU A 57 -2.68 13.93 12.18
N ASP A 58 -1.65 13.87 11.36
CA ASP A 58 -0.98 15.05 10.80
C ASP A 58 -1.66 15.42 9.47
N PRO A 59 -2.25 16.62 9.34
CA PRO A 59 -2.99 17.04 8.16
C PRO A 59 -2.20 16.91 6.84
N ARG A 60 -0.87 16.94 6.88
CA ARG A 60 -0.05 16.77 5.67
C ARG A 60 -0.17 15.38 5.04
N TRP A 61 -0.64 14.37 5.78
CA TRP A 61 -0.89 13.00 5.31
C TRP A 61 -2.39 12.70 5.19
N GLY A 62 -3.23 13.74 5.08
CA GLY A 62 -4.68 13.60 4.97
C GLY A 62 -5.14 12.97 3.65
N GLN A 63 -6.47 12.85 3.50
CA GLN A 63 -7.10 12.33 2.29
C GLN A 63 -6.66 13.05 1.01
N THR A 64 -6.64 12.31 -0.09
CA THR A 64 -6.30 12.83 -1.42
C THR A 64 -7.32 12.42 -2.47
N ASP A 65 -7.32 13.14 -3.58
CA ASP A 65 -8.25 12.90 -4.70
C ASP A 65 -7.85 11.65 -5.51
N LEU A 66 -6.55 11.32 -5.53
CA LEU A 66 -5.96 10.21 -6.27
C LEU A 66 -4.87 9.56 -5.41
N VAL A 67 -4.68 8.25 -5.59
CA VAL A 67 -3.55 7.50 -5.05
C VAL A 67 -2.94 6.62 -6.12
N LEU A 68 -1.62 6.57 -6.14
CA LEU A 68 -0.84 5.60 -6.90
C LEU A 68 -0.02 4.79 -5.90
N GLN A 69 -0.33 3.50 -5.76
CA GLN A 69 0.52 2.55 -5.05
C GLN A 69 1.45 1.89 -6.08
N ILE A 70 2.75 2.12 -5.93
CA ILE A 70 3.78 1.61 -6.84
C ILE A 70 4.67 0.68 -6.03
N CYS A 71 4.70 -0.59 -6.41
CA CYS A 71 5.48 -1.62 -5.73
C CYS A 71 6.41 -2.29 -6.74
N SER A 72 7.66 -2.55 -6.34
CA SER A 72 8.64 -3.27 -7.14
C SER A 72 9.70 -3.85 -6.21
N ASP A 73 10.30 -4.96 -6.63
CA ASP A 73 11.42 -5.60 -5.93
C ASP A 73 12.72 -4.80 -6.05
N ASP A 74 12.82 -3.88 -7.01
CA ASP A 74 13.97 -3.03 -7.23
C ASP A 74 13.64 -1.55 -6.91
N PRO A 75 14.35 -0.92 -5.94
CA PRO A 75 14.06 0.46 -5.54
C PRO A 75 14.36 1.48 -6.64
N VAL A 76 15.29 1.19 -7.56
CA VAL A 76 15.62 2.08 -8.67
C VAL A 76 14.48 2.11 -9.68
N MET A 77 13.98 0.93 -10.06
CA MET A 77 12.80 0.77 -10.91
C MET A 77 11.56 1.42 -10.29
N CYS A 78 11.33 1.20 -8.99
CA CYS A 78 10.22 1.81 -8.26
C CYS A 78 10.28 3.35 -8.30
N ALA A 79 11.45 3.93 -8.00
CA ALA A 79 11.64 5.38 -8.01
C ALA A 79 11.48 5.98 -9.41
N TRP A 80 12.00 5.30 -10.44
CA TRP A 80 11.85 5.73 -11.83
C TRP A 80 10.39 5.67 -12.29
N ALA A 81 9.67 4.59 -12.00
CA ALA A 81 8.25 4.46 -12.30
C ALA A 81 7.43 5.57 -11.62
N MET A 82 7.69 5.85 -10.33
CA MET A 82 7.06 6.97 -9.61
C MET A 82 7.32 8.32 -10.30
N ARG A 83 8.56 8.58 -10.71
CA ARG A 83 8.90 9.82 -11.42
C ARG A 83 8.21 9.91 -12.78
N HIS A 84 8.14 8.80 -13.52
CA HIS A 84 7.45 8.74 -14.80
C HIS A 84 5.95 9.05 -14.62
N MET A 85 5.28 8.39 -13.68
CA MET A 85 3.85 8.57 -13.42
C MET A 85 3.51 9.98 -12.94
N THR A 86 4.30 10.53 -12.01
CA THR A 86 4.09 11.91 -11.52
C THR A 86 4.31 12.96 -12.61
N ARG A 87 5.31 12.77 -13.48
CA ARG A 87 5.54 13.63 -14.65
C ARG A 87 4.38 13.54 -15.64
N ALA A 88 3.87 12.35 -15.92
CA ALA A 88 2.76 12.16 -16.87
C ALA A 88 1.45 12.82 -16.39
N GLY A 89 1.25 12.94 -15.07
CA GLY A 89 0.06 13.54 -14.48
C GLY A 89 0.16 15.04 -14.14
N MET A 90 1.31 15.68 -14.37
CA MET A 90 1.61 17.00 -13.80
C MET A 90 0.68 18.14 -14.25
N ASP A 91 0.06 18.02 -15.44
CA ASP A 91 -0.89 19.00 -15.95
C ASP A 91 -2.30 18.84 -15.36
N TYR A 92 -2.57 17.74 -14.67
CA TYR A 92 -3.89 17.37 -14.16
C TYR A 92 -3.97 17.26 -12.63
N ALA A 93 -2.85 16.93 -11.98
CA ALA A 93 -2.79 16.72 -10.54
C ALA A 93 -1.46 17.23 -9.97
N THR A 94 -1.50 17.64 -8.70
CA THR A 94 -0.31 17.95 -7.92
C THR A 94 -0.05 16.87 -6.88
N THR A 95 1.21 16.64 -6.55
CA THR A 95 1.59 15.69 -5.50
C THR A 95 1.25 16.28 -4.13
N ALA A 96 0.24 15.73 -3.46
CA ALA A 96 -0.11 16.13 -2.10
C ALA A 96 0.95 15.65 -1.09
N TRP A 97 1.32 14.37 -1.18
CA TRP A 97 2.36 13.77 -0.35
C TRP A 97 2.89 12.48 -0.99
N VAL A 98 4.08 12.03 -0.55
CA VAL A 98 4.70 10.76 -0.97
C VAL A 98 5.11 9.98 0.27
N GLN A 99 4.73 8.70 0.32
CA GLN A 99 5.14 7.79 1.39
C GLN A 99 5.91 6.62 0.78
N GLN A 100 7.17 6.50 1.14
CA GLN A 100 8.02 5.38 0.76
C GLN A 100 8.06 4.36 1.88
N GLY A 101 7.93 3.09 1.53
CA GLY A 101 8.06 1.94 2.42
C GLY A 101 9.02 0.92 1.83
N PHE A 102 9.42 -0.04 2.65
CA PHE A 102 10.26 -1.15 2.23
C PHE A 102 9.81 -2.41 2.96
N MET A 103 10.13 -3.55 2.34
CA MET A 103 10.08 -4.88 2.94
C MET A 103 11.48 -5.48 2.86
N ASN A 104 11.65 -6.73 3.30
CA ASN A 104 12.87 -7.48 3.00
C ASN A 104 13.13 -7.46 1.48
N ALA A 105 14.39 -7.26 1.09
CA ALA A 105 14.79 -7.30 -0.31
C ALA A 105 14.44 -8.67 -0.92
N PHE A 106 14.15 -8.70 -2.22
CA PHE A 106 13.82 -9.93 -2.92
C PHE A 106 14.93 -10.97 -2.74
N GLY A 107 14.57 -12.17 -2.29
CA GLY A 107 15.51 -13.27 -2.00
C GLY A 107 16.25 -13.19 -0.67
N ALA A 108 16.05 -12.14 0.14
CA ALA A 108 16.66 -12.04 1.48
C ALA A 108 16.05 -13.00 2.52
N ILE A 109 14.83 -13.47 2.27
CA ILE A 109 14.15 -14.48 3.10
C ILE A 109 13.63 -15.62 2.20
N PRO A 110 13.54 -16.87 2.72
CA PRO A 110 12.90 -17.98 2.03
C PRO A 110 11.50 -17.65 1.51
N LYS A 111 11.18 -18.14 0.31
CA LYS A 111 9.83 -17.99 -0.25
C LYS A 111 8.79 -18.61 0.69
N GLY A 112 7.68 -17.90 0.89
CA GLY A 112 6.59 -18.33 1.77
C GLY A 112 6.81 -18.04 3.26
N GLN A 113 7.95 -17.47 3.66
CA GLN A 113 8.11 -17.01 5.03
C GLN A 113 7.40 -15.67 5.24
N THR A 114 6.59 -15.58 6.30
CA THR A 114 5.95 -14.32 6.70
C THR A 114 7.02 -13.31 7.11
N PRO A 115 7.02 -12.09 6.54
CA PRO A 115 8.01 -11.07 6.83
C PRO A 115 7.86 -10.54 8.27
N ARG A 116 8.84 -9.71 8.67
CA ARG A 116 8.80 -9.02 9.96
C ARG A 116 8.66 -7.51 9.79
N ASN A 117 7.99 -6.87 10.75
CA ASN A 117 7.94 -5.42 10.86
C ASN A 117 9.10 -4.87 11.73
N LEU A 118 9.17 -3.54 11.91
CA LEU A 118 10.26 -2.90 12.67
C LEU A 118 10.22 -3.15 14.19
N PHE A 119 9.10 -3.64 14.74
CA PHE A 119 9.05 -4.17 16.11
C PHE A 119 9.61 -5.59 16.21
N GLY A 120 10.04 -6.19 15.09
CA GLY A 120 10.57 -7.53 15.00
C GLY A 120 9.48 -8.61 14.97
N GLN A 121 8.22 -8.24 14.82
CA GLN A 121 7.07 -9.13 14.91
C GLN A 121 6.85 -9.84 13.56
N VAL A 122 6.44 -11.10 13.58
CA VAL A 122 5.96 -11.79 12.37
C VAL A 122 4.62 -11.14 11.98
N ASP A 123 4.56 -10.53 10.79
CA ASP A 123 3.46 -9.66 10.39
C ASP A 123 2.82 -10.15 9.08
N GLY A 124 1.53 -10.45 9.12
CA GLY A 124 0.76 -11.00 7.99
C GLY A 124 0.44 -12.50 8.06
N THR A 125 0.48 -13.12 9.24
CA THR A 125 0.15 -14.55 9.43
C THR A 125 -1.32 -14.88 9.20
N VAL A 126 -2.24 -13.95 9.49
CA VAL A 126 -3.69 -14.13 9.31
C VAL A 126 -4.15 -13.15 8.24
N ASN A 127 -3.94 -13.52 6.98
CA ASN A 127 -4.40 -12.81 5.79
C ASN A 127 -5.13 -13.80 4.88
N PRO A 128 -6.04 -13.34 4.00
CA PRO A 128 -6.59 -14.18 2.95
C PRO A 128 -5.46 -14.65 2.01
N HIS A 129 -5.47 -15.94 1.66
CA HIS A 129 -4.46 -16.57 0.81
C HIS A 129 -5.07 -17.31 -0.38
N GLU A 130 -6.30 -17.80 -0.25
CA GLU A 130 -6.99 -18.57 -1.29
C GLU A 130 -7.97 -17.71 -2.10
N PRO A 131 -8.27 -18.07 -3.37
CA PRO A 131 -9.21 -17.34 -4.23
C PRO A 131 -10.56 -17.06 -3.56
N ASP A 132 -11.17 -18.06 -2.92
CA ASP A 132 -12.46 -17.92 -2.25
C ASP A 132 -12.41 -16.93 -1.08
N GLU A 133 -11.28 -16.85 -0.36
CA GLU A 133 -11.09 -15.87 0.73
C GLU A 133 -10.94 -14.44 0.18
N TYR A 134 -10.30 -14.28 -0.99
CA TYR A 134 -10.21 -12.98 -1.65
C TYR A 134 -11.58 -12.51 -2.18
N ASP A 135 -12.35 -13.41 -2.77
CA ASP A 135 -13.70 -13.13 -3.25
C ASP A 135 -14.60 -12.70 -2.09
N GLU A 136 -14.44 -13.32 -0.90
CA GLU A 136 -15.21 -12.94 0.29
C GLU A 136 -14.75 -11.62 0.94
N GLN A 137 -13.44 -11.35 1.00
CA GLN A 137 -12.89 -10.30 1.88
C GLN A 137 -12.31 -9.08 1.15
N VAL A 138 -11.94 -9.21 -0.12
CA VAL A 138 -11.17 -8.17 -0.84
C VAL A 138 -11.96 -7.58 -2.00
N TRP A 139 -12.62 -8.41 -2.81
CA TRP A 139 -13.25 -7.94 -4.03
C TRP A 139 -14.67 -7.42 -3.78
N ILE A 140 -14.99 -6.29 -4.42
CA ILE A 140 -16.35 -5.76 -4.43
C ILE A 140 -17.16 -6.58 -5.43
N ASP A 141 -18.20 -7.24 -4.93
CA ASP A 141 -19.20 -7.94 -5.73
C ASP A 141 -20.33 -7.02 -6.22
N GLY A 142 -21.02 -7.44 -7.28
CA GLY A 142 -22.32 -6.87 -7.69
C GLY A 142 -22.35 -6.24 -9.09
N PRO A 143 -23.56 -5.91 -9.60
CA PRO A 143 -23.78 -5.57 -11.00
C PRO A 143 -23.36 -4.15 -11.43
N GLU A 144 -22.68 -3.36 -10.59
CA GLU A 144 -22.42 -1.95 -10.88
C GLU A 144 -20.97 -1.52 -10.64
N GLY A 145 -20.32 -1.09 -11.73
CA GLY A 145 -19.26 -0.06 -11.78
C GLY A 145 -17.90 -0.31 -11.10
N PHE A 146 -17.88 -1.10 -10.03
CA PHE A 146 -16.74 -1.40 -9.16
C PHE A 146 -16.54 -2.90 -8.96
N ALA A 147 -17.34 -3.73 -9.64
CA ALA A 147 -17.20 -5.18 -9.63
C ALA A 147 -15.75 -5.59 -9.94
N GLY A 148 -15.14 -6.40 -9.07
CA GLY A 148 -13.74 -6.83 -9.22
C GLY A 148 -12.69 -5.77 -8.84
N SER A 149 -13.11 -4.67 -8.18
CA SER A 149 -12.20 -3.71 -7.54
C SER A 149 -12.22 -3.86 -6.01
N THR A 150 -11.48 -3.01 -5.30
CA THR A 150 -11.43 -3.03 -3.82
C THR A 150 -11.36 -1.62 -3.25
N SER A 151 -11.52 -1.48 -1.93
CA SER A 151 -11.31 -0.23 -1.19
C SER A 151 -9.96 -0.24 -0.48
N LEU A 152 -9.24 0.88 -0.55
CA LEU A 152 -7.94 1.03 0.10
C LEU A 152 -8.04 1.99 1.30
N VAL A 153 -7.51 1.55 2.45
CA VAL A 153 -7.28 2.41 3.62
C VAL A 153 -5.77 2.47 3.87
N VAL A 154 -5.20 3.67 3.85
CA VAL A 154 -3.79 3.90 4.17
C VAL A 154 -3.68 4.62 5.51
N ARG A 155 -2.92 4.06 6.45
CA ARG A 155 -2.58 4.70 7.73
C ARG A 155 -1.07 4.75 7.93
N ARG A 156 -0.54 5.94 8.16
CA ARG A 156 0.85 6.13 8.61
C ARG A 156 0.90 5.97 10.12
N ILE A 157 1.47 4.87 10.59
CA ILE A 157 1.54 4.54 12.02
C ILE A 157 2.99 4.65 12.48
N ALA A 158 3.26 5.54 13.43
CA ALA A 158 4.59 5.68 14.02
C ALA A 158 4.81 4.56 15.05
N MET A 159 5.92 3.84 14.92
CA MET A 159 6.38 2.88 15.90
C MET A 159 7.31 3.58 16.90
N HIS A 160 6.94 3.60 18.18
CA HIS A 160 7.76 4.19 19.26
C HIS A 160 8.85 3.18 19.66
N LEU A 161 9.90 3.07 18.84
CA LEU A 161 10.94 2.05 19.00
C LEU A 161 11.70 2.19 20.32
N ASP A 162 12.03 3.42 20.75
CA ASP A 162 12.72 3.65 22.02
C ASP A 162 11.92 3.11 23.22
N GLU A 163 10.61 3.30 23.23
CA GLU A 163 9.73 2.78 24.29
C GLU A 163 9.57 1.26 24.18
N TRP A 164 9.43 0.73 22.96
CA TRP A 164 9.33 -0.70 22.70
C TRP A 164 10.57 -1.46 23.18
N GLU A 165 11.74 -0.87 23.01
CA GLU A 165 13.02 -1.48 23.35
C GLU A 165 13.26 -1.60 24.86
N LEU A 166 12.57 -0.80 25.68
CA LEU A 166 12.61 -0.89 27.14
C LEU A 166 11.84 -2.11 27.69
N LEU A 167 10.87 -2.64 26.93
CA LEU A 167 10.07 -3.78 27.36
C LEU A 167 10.88 -5.08 27.28
N ASP A 168 10.66 -5.97 28.23
CA ASP A 168 11.17 -7.34 28.15
C ASP A 168 10.42 -8.17 27.10
N ARG A 169 10.97 -9.32 26.73
CA ARG A 169 10.39 -10.17 25.68
C ARG A 169 8.97 -10.63 26.02
N ALA A 170 8.74 -11.00 27.28
CA ALA A 170 7.44 -11.48 27.74
C ALA A 170 6.35 -10.40 27.61
N SER A 171 6.65 -9.15 27.98
CA SER A 171 5.71 -8.02 27.84
C SER A 171 5.39 -7.71 26.39
N ARG A 172 6.38 -7.83 25.49
CA ARG A 172 6.17 -7.65 24.04
C ARG A 172 5.26 -8.72 23.46
N GLU A 173 5.55 -9.98 23.76
CA GLU A 173 4.75 -11.13 23.31
C GLU A 173 3.33 -11.07 23.89
N GLN A 174 3.17 -10.68 25.15
CA GLN A 174 1.87 -10.47 25.79
C GLN A 174 1.08 -9.32 25.14
N SER A 175 1.74 -8.23 24.75
CA SER A 175 1.07 -7.09 24.10
C SER A 175 0.54 -7.43 22.70
N ILE A 176 1.20 -8.34 21.99
CA ILE A 176 0.79 -8.79 20.64
C ILE A 176 -0.15 -9.99 20.73
N GLY A 177 -0.01 -10.81 21.77
CA GLY A 177 -0.68 -12.10 21.91
C GLY A 177 -0.08 -13.21 21.05
N ARG A 178 1.19 -13.08 20.64
CA ARG A 178 1.95 -14.07 19.85
C ARG A 178 3.42 -14.05 20.22
N THR A 179 4.11 -15.16 20.04
CA THR A 179 5.55 -15.25 20.24
C THR A 179 6.29 -14.44 19.16
N LEU A 180 7.40 -13.80 19.56
CA LEU A 180 8.24 -13.08 18.60
C LEU A 180 9.13 -14.03 17.79
N ASP A 181 9.30 -15.29 18.21
CA ASP A 181 10.19 -16.22 17.53
C ASP A 181 9.60 -16.69 16.20
N ASP A 182 8.39 -17.25 16.24
CA ASP A 182 7.74 -17.87 15.08
C ASP A 182 6.31 -17.35 14.82
N GLY A 183 5.78 -16.46 15.68
CA GLY A 183 4.44 -15.92 15.53
C GLY A 183 3.33 -16.86 16.03
N SER A 184 3.68 -17.94 16.74
CA SER A 184 2.70 -18.82 17.39
C SER A 184 1.89 -18.10 18.48
N PRO A 185 0.61 -18.48 18.70
CA PRO A 185 -0.20 -17.98 19.82
C PRO A 185 0.33 -18.40 21.19
#